data_AF-W1Y0C4-F1
#
_entry.id   AF-W1Y0C4-F1
#
_cell.length_a   1.000
_cell.length_b   1.000
_cell.length_c   1.000
_cell.angle_alpha   90.00
_cell.angle_beta   90.00
_cell.angle_gamma   90.00
#
_symmetry.space_group_name_H-M   'P 1'
#
loop_
_entity.id
_entity.type
_entity.pdbx_description
1 polymer ?
#
loop_
_entity_poly.entity_id
_entity_poly.type
_entity_poly.pdbx_seq_one_letter_code
_entity_poly.pdbx_strand_id
1 'polypeptide(L)'
;LKKNGQYDNTIILFTSDNGAVIDGPLPLNGAQKGYKSQTYPGGTHTPMFMWWKGKLQPGNYDKLISAMDFYPTALDAADISIPKDLKLDGVSLLPWLQ
;
A
#
# COMPACT_ATOMS: atom_id res chain seq x y z
N LEU A 1 -2.56 -14.64 13.14
CA LEU A 1 -3.27 -15.00 11.89
C LEU A 1 -3.39 -16.51 11.69
N LYS A 2 -2.30 -17.26 11.49
CA LYS A 2 -2.40 -18.73 11.34
C LYS A 2 -2.88 -19.45 12.62
N LYS A 3 -2.24 -19.15 13.76
CA LYS A 3 -2.58 -19.76 15.07
C LYS A 3 -4.05 -19.59 15.48
N ASN A 4 -4.72 -18.51 15.03
CA ASN A 4 -6.12 -18.22 15.35
C ASN A 4 -7.08 -18.37 14.17
N GLY A 5 -6.66 -19.03 13.08
CA GLY A 5 -7.53 -19.34 11.94
C GLY A 5 -7.97 -18.14 11.08
N GLN A 6 -7.40 -16.96 11.27
CA GLN A 6 -7.80 -15.73 10.56
C GLN A 6 -6.99 -15.47 9.28
N TYR A 7 -5.98 -16.28 9.00
CA TYR A 7 -5.03 -16.04 7.91
C TYR A 7 -5.68 -15.86 6.53
N ASP A 8 -6.69 -16.67 6.21
CA ASP A 8 -7.32 -16.64 4.89
C ASP A 8 -8.31 -15.46 4.74
N ASN A 9 -8.79 -14.92 5.86
CA ASN A 9 -9.69 -13.77 5.93
C ASN A 9 -8.99 -12.50 6.47
N THR A 10 -7.71 -12.32 6.11
CA THR A 10 -6.95 -11.13 6.48
C THR A 10 -6.23 -10.58 5.25
N ILE A 11 -6.44 -9.31 4.96
CA ILE A 11 -5.55 -8.54 4.08
C ILE A 11 -4.32 -8.15 4.89
N ILE A 12 -3.14 -8.47 4.37
CA ILE A 12 -1.86 -8.02 4.93
C ILE A 12 -1.27 -7.01 3.95
N LEU A 13 -1.00 -5.79 4.44
CA LEU A 13 -0.34 -4.74 3.69
C LEU A 13 0.94 -4.35 4.43
N PHE A 14 2.06 -4.33 3.72
CA PHE A 14 3.34 -3.88 4.23
C PHE A 14 3.83 -2.69 3.40
N THR A 15 4.21 -1.60 4.05
CA THR A 15 4.79 -0.43 3.38
C THR A 15 5.55 0.47 4.38
N SER A 16 6.02 1.64 3.91
CA SER A 16 6.64 2.71 4.70
C SER A 16 5.89 4.03 4.48
N ASP A 17 5.90 4.93 5.45
CA ASP A 17 5.25 6.25 5.40
C ASP A 17 5.99 7.26 4.50
N ASN A 18 7.32 7.14 4.46
CA ASN A 18 8.22 7.91 3.63
C ASN A 18 9.46 7.09 3.25
N GLY A 19 10.26 7.63 2.35
CA GLY A 19 11.60 7.12 2.07
C GLY A 19 12.57 7.32 3.25
N ALA A 20 13.79 6.84 3.09
CA ALA A 20 14.78 6.81 4.16
C ALA A 20 15.23 8.19 4.64
N VAL A 21 15.64 8.26 5.91
CA VAL A 21 16.29 9.45 6.48
C VAL A 21 17.68 9.62 5.88
N ILE A 22 18.12 10.87 5.68
CA ILE A 22 19.39 11.19 5.00
C ILE A 22 20.63 10.73 5.80
N ASP A 23 20.52 10.72 7.11
CA ASP A 23 21.55 10.38 8.10
C ASP A 23 21.42 8.94 8.63
N GLY A 24 20.65 8.11 7.92
CA GLY A 24 20.41 6.72 8.29
C GLY A 24 21.66 5.85 8.12
N PRO A 25 21.80 4.76 8.90
CA PRO A 25 22.99 3.91 8.88
C PRO A 25 23.20 3.12 7.57
N LEU A 26 22.24 3.14 6.64
CA LEU A 26 22.28 2.39 5.38
C LEU A 26 21.75 3.25 4.22
N PRO A 27 22.23 3.03 2.97
CA PRO A 27 21.64 3.65 1.78
C PRO A 27 20.30 2.95 1.46
N LEU A 28 19.23 3.45 2.05
CA LEU A 28 17.95 2.74 2.15
C LEU A 28 16.94 3.05 1.01
N ASN A 29 17.29 3.89 0.04
CA ASN A 29 16.42 4.24 -1.10
C ASN A 29 16.84 3.61 -2.44
N GLY A 30 17.82 2.70 -2.41
CA GLY A 30 18.36 2.08 -3.63
C GLY A 30 18.92 3.11 -4.61
N ALA A 31 18.56 2.99 -5.89
CA ALA A 31 18.99 3.92 -6.95
C ALA A 31 18.17 5.22 -7.03
N GLN A 32 17.21 5.44 -6.13
CA GLN A 32 16.30 6.57 -6.21
C GLN A 32 16.87 7.84 -5.58
N LYS A 33 16.61 8.98 -6.23
CA LYS A 33 17.05 10.30 -5.77
C LYS A 33 16.25 10.76 -4.56
N GLY A 34 16.92 11.32 -3.56
CA GLY A 34 16.31 12.03 -2.43
C GLY A 34 16.00 11.15 -1.22
N TYR A 35 15.46 11.79 -0.18
CA TYR A 35 15.26 11.23 1.16
C TYR A 35 13.95 11.73 1.78
N LYS A 36 13.65 11.26 3.00
CA LYS A 36 12.58 11.78 3.86
C LYS A 36 12.55 13.32 3.81
N SER A 37 11.34 13.88 3.77
CA SER A 37 11.07 15.32 3.64
C SER A 37 11.32 15.92 2.25
N GLN A 38 11.66 15.12 1.24
CA GLN A 38 11.84 15.58 -0.14
C GLN A 38 10.81 14.92 -1.07
N THR A 39 10.45 15.61 -2.15
CA THR A 39 9.45 15.14 -3.14
C THR A 39 10.06 14.34 -4.29
N TYR A 40 11.36 14.03 -4.22
CA TYR A 40 11.99 13.11 -5.17
C TYR A 40 11.56 11.66 -4.89
N PRO A 41 11.70 10.73 -5.85
CA PRO A 41 11.26 9.34 -5.67
C PRO A 41 11.79 8.67 -4.40
N GLY A 42 13.05 8.89 -4.04
CA GLY A 42 13.62 8.35 -2.80
C GLY A 42 13.02 8.92 -1.51
N GLY A 43 12.20 9.97 -1.57
CA GLY A 43 11.44 10.49 -0.43
C GLY A 43 10.00 9.99 -0.34
N THR A 44 9.40 9.59 -1.47
CA THR A 44 7.95 9.31 -1.56
C THR A 44 7.60 7.92 -2.10
N HIS A 45 8.50 7.26 -2.82
CA HIS A 45 8.26 5.94 -3.40
C HIS A 45 8.78 4.87 -2.43
N THR A 46 7.84 4.19 -1.78
CA THR A 46 8.11 3.22 -0.72
C THR A 46 7.79 1.80 -1.20
N PRO A 47 8.43 0.76 -0.62
CA PRO A 47 8.06 -0.61 -0.94
C PRO A 47 6.61 -0.86 -0.54
N MET A 48 5.90 -1.67 -1.31
CA MET A 48 4.56 -2.13 -0.98
C MET A 48 4.42 -3.61 -1.29
N PHE A 49 3.90 -4.37 -0.34
CA PHE A 49 3.43 -5.74 -0.55
C PHE A 49 2.00 -5.86 -0.03
N MET A 50 1.13 -6.45 -0.83
CA MET A 50 -0.24 -6.76 -0.44
C MET A 50 -0.47 -8.26 -0.60
N TRP A 51 -1.10 -8.87 0.40
CA TRP A 51 -1.38 -10.29 0.40
C TRP A 51 -2.77 -10.56 0.96
N TRP A 52 -3.51 -11.43 0.28
CA TRP A 52 -4.77 -11.99 0.76
C TRP A 52 -5.00 -13.35 0.09
N LYS A 53 -5.02 -14.42 0.90
CA LYS A 53 -5.03 -15.79 0.38
C LYS A 53 -6.26 -16.06 -0.49
N GLY A 54 -6.01 -16.50 -1.72
CA GLY A 54 -7.06 -16.91 -2.66
C GLY A 54 -7.97 -15.77 -3.12
N LYS A 55 -7.59 -14.51 -2.84
CA LYS A 55 -8.35 -13.33 -3.23
C LYS A 55 -7.60 -12.42 -4.19
N LEU A 56 -6.26 -12.43 -4.18
CA LEU A 56 -5.45 -11.62 -5.10
C LEU A 56 -4.68 -12.52 -6.06
N GLN A 57 -4.49 -12.07 -7.30
CA GLN A 57 -3.61 -12.71 -8.27
C GLN A 57 -2.15 -12.55 -7.83
N PRO A 58 -1.37 -13.64 -7.75
CA PRO A 58 0.06 -13.54 -7.48
C PRO A 58 0.79 -12.84 -8.64
N GLY A 59 1.57 -11.80 -8.34
CA GLY A 59 2.36 -11.13 -9.37
C GLY A 59 2.87 -9.76 -8.95
N ASN A 60 3.42 -9.05 -9.93
CA ASN A 60 3.81 -7.65 -9.80
C ASN A 60 2.73 -6.77 -10.43
N TYR A 61 2.48 -5.62 -9.80
CA TYR A 61 1.62 -4.57 -10.32
C TYR A 61 2.48 -3.34 -10.56
N ASP A 62 2.52 -2.86 -11.80
CA ASP A 62 3.47 -1.82 -12.28
C ASP A 62 2.81 -0.45 -12.49
N LYS A 63 1.53 -0.31 -12.15
CA LYS A 63 0.82 0.98 -12.18
C LYS A 63 0.99 1.72 -10.85
N LEU A 64 0.71 3.02 -10.89
CA LEU A 64 0.80 3.89 -9.73
C LEU A 64 -0.20 3.48 -8.64
N ILE A 65 0.30 3.45 -7.40
CA ILE A 65 -0.49 3.26 -6.18
C ILE A 65 -0.07 4.37 -5.20
N SER A 66 -1.05 4.88 -4.45
CA SER A 66 -0.86 5.82 -3.37
C SER A 66 -1.29 5.20 -2.03
N ALA A 67 -0.69 5.65 -0.92
CA ALA A 67 -1.18 5.31 0.41
C ALA A 67 -2.63 5.76 0.64
N MET A 68 -3.11 6.74 -0.14
CA MET A 68 -4.51 7.19 -0.12
C MET A 68 -5.48 6.13 -0.64
N ASP A 69 -5.01 5.16 -1.44
CA ASP A 69 -5.83 4.05 -1.96
C ASP A 69 -6.17 3.02 -0.87
N PHE A 70 -5.43 3.00 0.23
CA PHE A 70 -5.61 1.99 1.29
C PHE A 70 -6.96 2.14 1.99
N TYR A 71 -7.43 3.36 2.19
CA TYR A 71 -8.73 3.63 2.83
C TYR A 71 -9.92 3.11 1.98
N PRO A 72 -10.12 3.54 0.72
CA PRO A 72 -11.19 3.01 -0.11
C PRO A 72 -11.04 1.50 -0.38
N THR A 73 -9.81 0.97 -0.48
CA THR A 73 -9.58 -0.48 -0.59
C THR A 73 -10.06 -1.25 0.65
N ALA A 74 -9.84 -0.72 1.85
CA ALA A 74 -10.30 -1.34 3.09
C ALA A 74 -11.82 -1.30 3.24
N LEU A 75 -12.47 -0.20 2.81
CA LEU A 75 -13.93 -0.11 2.79
C LEU A 75 -14.55 -1.10 1.80
N ASP A 76 -14.00 -1.18 0.58
CA ASP A 76 -14.44 -2.14 -0.44
C ASP A 76 -14.27 -3.59 0.05
N ALA A 77 -13.13 -3.92 0.67
CA ALA A 77 -12.89 -5.22 1.28
C ALA A 77 -13.89 -5.59 2.40
N ALA A 78 -14.42 -4.58 3.09
CA ALA A 78 -15.39 -4.74 4.16
C ALA A 78 -16.85 -4.63 3.70
N ASP A 79 -17.09 -4.49 2.39
CA ASP A 79 -18.41 -4.24 1.80
C ASP A 79 -19.11 -2.99 2.39
N ILE A 80 -18.32 -1.95 2.67
CA ILE A 80 -18.79 -0.67 3.21
C ILE A 80 -18.89 0.36 2.08
N SER A 81 -20.09 0.89 1.89
CA SER A 81 -20.33 1.96 0.93
C SER A 81 -19.67 3.27 1.36
N ILE A 82 -18.98 3.93 0.44
CA ILE A 82 -18.42 5.26 0.64
C ILE A 82 -19.56 6.29 0.51
N PRO A 83 -19.77 7.18 1.51
CA PRO A 83 -20.76 8.26 1.41
C PRO A 83 -20.50 9.15 0.19
N LYS A 84 -21.56 9.56 -0.53
CA LYS A 84 -21.43 10.32 -1.79
C LYS A 84 -20.82 11.71 -1.61
N ASP A 85 -20.92 12.26 -0.41
CA ASP A 85 -20.37 13.56 -0.01
C ASP A 85 -18.92 13.48 0.47
N LEU A 86 -18.42 12.28 0.76
CA LEU A 86 -17.02 12.04 1.10
C LEU A 86 -16.17 11.96 -0.17
N LYS A 87 -15.40 13.01 -0.43
CA LYS A 87 -14.41 13.03 -1.52
C LYS A 87 -13.12 12.35 -1.05
N LEU A 88 -12.68 11.35 -1.79
CA LEU A 88 -11.42 10.65 -1.56
C LEU A 88 -10.47 10.90 -2.73
N ASP A 89 -9.18 11.06 -2.42
CA ASP A 89 -8.13 11.18 -3.43
C ASP A 89 -7.65 9.82 -3.96
N GLY A 90 -7.88 8.75 -3.19
CA GLY A 90 -7.55 7.38 -3.57
C GLY A 90 -8.73 6.59 -4.14
N VAL A 91 -8.42 5.41 -4.67
CA VAL A 91 -9.40 4.46 -5.24
C VAL A 91 -9.22 3.07 -4.65
N SER A 92 -10.24 2.22 -4.73
CA SER A 92 -10.07 0.81 -4.36
C SER A 92 -9.13 0.11 -5.34
N LEU A 93 -8.16 -0.62 -4.78
CA LEU A 93 -7.23 -1.44 -5.55
C LEU A 93 -7.83 -2.81 -5.91
N LEU A 94 -8.86 -3.29 -5.21
CA LEU A 94 -9.37 -4.65 -5.38
C LEU A 94 -9.79 -4.98 -6.83
N PRO A 95 -10.48 -4.09 -7.58
CA PRO A 95 -10.85 -4.37 -8.98
C PRO A 95 -9.66 -4.63 -9.90
N TRP A 96 -8.44 -4.24 -9.50
CA TRP A 96 -7.22 -4.36 -10.29
C TRP A 96 -6.30 -5.50 -9.83
N LEU A 97 -6.55 -6.07 -8.65
CA LEU A 97 -5.65 -7.05 -8.01
C LEU A 97 -6.27 -8.45 -7.83
N GLN A 98 -7.58 -8.60 -8.00
CA GLN A 98 -8.31 -9.88 -7.91
C GLN A 98 -8.21 -10.74 -9.16
#